data_AF-A0A7W1DKJ6-F1
#
_entry.id   AF-A0A7W1DKJ6-F1
#
_cell.length_a   1.000
_cell.length_b   1.000
_cell.length_c   1.000
_cell.angle_alpha   90.00
_cell.angle_beta   90.00
_cell.angle_gamma   90.00
#
_symmetry.space_group_name_H-M   'P 1'
#
loop_
_entity.id
_entity.type
_entity.pdbx_description
1 polymer ?
#
loop_
_entity_poly.entity_id
_entity_poly.type
_entity_poly.pdbx_seq_one_letter_code
_entity_poly.pdbx_strand_id
1 'polypeptide(L)'
;MELPHPLVSGIESAHVAFEGLSHPLRVVSVDPEPGPPAARTGVAVTIETIHNGQPKRVVCRFTDQELQAQPRVVDTVASAMRAALLEDKHAD
;
A
#
# COMPACT_ATOMS: atom_id res chain seq x y z
N MET A 1 -3.19 9.42 13.68
CA MET A 1 -3.43 10.05 12.37
C MET A 1 -4.08 8.99 11.52
N GLU A 2 -5.28 9.25 11.02
CA GLU A 2 -6.03 8.33 10.17
C GLU A 2 -5.83 8.71 8.70
N LEU A 3 -5.72 7.71 7.81
CA LEU A 3 -5.75 7.96 6.37
C LEU A 3 -7.13 8.54 6.01
N PRO A 4 -7.21 9.52 5.10
CA PRO A 4 -8.51 9.99 4.63
C PRO A 4 -9.31 8.81 4.06
N HIS A 5 -10.56 8.67 4.53
CA HIS A 5 -11.49 7.63 4.09
C HIS A 5 -11.55 7.40 2.57
N PRO A 6 -11.58 8.43 1.69
CA PRO A 6 -11.59 8.21 0.24
C PRO A 6 -10.34 7.48 -0.26
N LEU A 7 -9.20 7.66 0.42
CA LEU A 7 -7.93 7.06 0.04
C LEU A 7 -7.88 5.59 0.43
N VAL A 8 -8.37 5.25 1.63
CA VAL A 8 -8.57 3.84 2.05
C VAL A 8 -9.50 3.14 1.07
N SER A 9 -10.65 3.74 0.76
CA SER A 9 -11.61 3.19 -0.19
C SER A 9 -11.02 3.04 -1.61
N GLY A 10 -10.19 4.00 -2.04
CA GLY A 10 -9.49 3.93 -3.32
C GLY A 10 -8.47 2.78 -3.39
N ILE A 11 -7.72 2.54 -2.31
CA ILE A 11 -6.79 1.41 -2.22
C ILE A 11 -7.55 0.08 -2.18
N GLU A 12 -8.60 -0.04 -1.36
CA GLU A 12 -9.37 -1.29 -1.25
C GLU A 12 -10.19 -1.62 -2.50
N SER A 13 -10.52 -0.61 -3.31
CA SER A 13 -11.12 -0.82 -4.64
C SER A 13 -10.10 -1.18 -5.71
N ALA A 14 -8.81 -0.98 -5.43
CA ALA A 14 -7.73 -1.28 -6.36
C ALA A 14 -7.36 -2.75 -6.34
N HIS A 15 -6.87 -3.21 -7.48
CA HIS A 15 -6.46 -4.58 -7.69
C HIS A 15 -5.07 -4.59 -8.32
N VAL A 16 -4.24 -5.53 -7.89
CA VAL A 16 -2.94 -5.78 -8.54
C VAL A 16 -3.07 -6.98 -9.46
N ALA A 17 -2.77 -6.77 -10.74
CA ALA A 17 -2.70 -7.85 -11.72
C ALA A 17 -1.32 -8.50 -11.66
N PHE A 18 -1.26 -9.77 -11.29
CA PHE A 18 -0.03 -10.55 -11.21
C PHE A 18 -0.31 -11.99 -11.67
N GLU A 19 0.53 -12.52 -12.57
CA GLU A 19 0.40 -13.88 -13.13
C GLU A 19 -0.99 -14.20 -13.74
N GLY A 20 -1.63 -13.19 -14.35
CA GLY A 20 -2.96 -13.36 -14.95
C GLY A 20 -4.10 -13.40 -13.95
N LEU A 21 -3.82 -13.26 -12.65
CA LEU A 21 -4.80 -13.14 -11.59
C LEU A 21 -4.92 -11.68 -11.13
N SER A 22 -6.11 -11.34 -10.64
CA SER A 22 -6.41 -10.06 -10.02
C SER A 22 -6.45 -10.26 -8.52
N HIS A 23 -5.54 -9.60 -7.79
CA HIS A 23 -5.46 -9.70 -6.35
C HIS A 23 -6.02 -8.41 -5.71
N PRO A 24 -7.10 -8.50 -4.92
CA PRO A 24 -7.65 -7.34 -4.23
C PRO A 24 -6.68 -6.88 -3.14
N LEU A 25 -6.56 -5.56 -2.98
CA LEU A 25 -5.72 -4.95 -1.97
C LEU A 25 -6.55 -4.64 -0.72
N ARG A 26 -5.97 -4.80 0.46
CA ARG A 26 -6.61 -4.44 1.73
C ARG A 26 -5.67 -3.60 2.58
N VAL A 27 -6.18 -2.51 3.13
CA VAL A 27 -5.43 -1.72 4.11
C VAL A 27 -5.58 -2.41 5.46
N VAL A 28 -4.49 -2.89 6.04
CA VAL A 28 -4.51 -3.59 7.34
C VAL A 28 -4.10 -2.69 8.49
N SER A 29 -3.26 -1.67 8.24
CA SER A 29 -2.83 -0.71 9.25
C SER A 29 -2.34 0.58 8.63
N VAL A 30 -2.45 1.65 9.41
CA VAL A 30 -2.01 2.99 9.06
C VAL A 30 -1.32 3.57 10.28
N ASP A 31 -0.01 3.75 10.19
CA ASP A 31 0.81 4.21 11.31
C ASP A 31 1.50 5.53 10.93
N PRO A 32 1.39 6.59 11.75
CA PRO A 32 2.13 7.81 11.51
C PRO A 32 3.63 7.54 11.69
N GLU A 33 4.45 7.92 10.71
CA GLU A 33 5.90 7.79 10.90
C GLU A 33 6.38 8.79 11.95
N PRO A 34 7.20 8.33 12.93
CA PRO A 34 7.77 9.21 13.93
C PRO A 34 8.79 10.14 13.27
N GLY A 35 8.44 11.43 13.18
CA GLY A 35 9.32 12.49 12.68
C GLY A 35 9.49 13.60 13.73
N PRO A 36 10.63 14.34 13.73
CA PRO A 36 10.75 15.54 14.54
C PRO A 36 9.69 16.58 14.10
N PRO A 37 9.22 17.46 15.00
CA PRO A 37 8.08 18.36 14.76
C PRO A 37 8.23 19.33 13.57
N ALA A 38 9.45 19.49 13.03
CA ALA A 38 9.75 20.30 11.85
C ALA A 38 9.86 19.49 10.54
N ALA A 39 9.96 18.16 10.62
CA ALA A 39 9.98 17.27 9.46
C ALA A 39 8.58 16.69 9.27
N ARG A 40 7.96 17.07 8.16
CA ARG A 40 6.61 16.67 7.75
C ARG A 40 6.29 15.21 8.12
N THR A 41 5.18 15.06 8.81
CA THR A 41 4.52 13.82 9.22
C THR A 41 4.28 12.92 8.01
N GLY A 42 5.05 11.83 7.90
CA GLY A 42 4.76 10.75 6.98
C GLY A 42 3.73 9.78 7.57
N VAL A 43 3.16 8.93 6.73
CA VAL A 43 2.27 7.83 7.13
C VAL A 43 2.74 6.56 6.46
N ALA A 44 3.00 5.53 7.27
CA ALA A 44 3.21 4.17 6.81
C ALA A 44 1.86 3.47 6.68
N VAL A 45 1.57 2.97 5.50
CA VAL A 45 0.35 2.25 5.17
C VAL A 45 0.72 0.81 4.87
N THR A 46 0.22 -0.10 5.69
CA THR A 46 0.43 -1.53 5.48
C THR A 46 -0.72 -2.08 4.65
N ILE A 47 -0.37 -2.67 3.52
CA ILE A 47 -1.29 -3.25 2.55
C ILE A 47 -1.09 -4.75 2.53
N GLU A 48 -2.18 -5.49 2.48
CA GLU A 48 -2.20 -6.94 2.40
C GLU A 48 -2.94 -7.39 1.13
N THR A 49 -2.45 -8.46 0.52
CA THR A 49 -3.18 -9.21 -0.49
C THR A 49 -2.98 -10.71 -0.30
N ILE A 50 -3.80 -11.54 -0.93
CA ILE A 50 -3.66 -13.00 -0.89
C ILE A 50 -3.14 -13.48 -2.25
N HIS A 51 -1.98 -14.12 -2.26
CA HIS A 51 -1.39 -14.75 -3.44
C HIS A 51 -1.01 -16.19 -3.09
N ASN A 52 -1.42 -17.15 -3.94
CA ASN A 52 -1.20 -18.58 -3.72
C ASN A 52 -1.63 -19.11 -2.33
N GLY A 53 -2.73 -18.56 -1.78
CA GLY A 53 -3.25 -18.95 -0.46
C GLY A 53 -2.47 -18.40 0.73
N GLN A 54 -1.47 -17.54 0.49
CA GLN A 54 -0.67 -16.91 1.54
C GLN A 54 -0.90 -15.39 1.58
N PRO A 55 -0.95 -14.78 2.78
CA PRO A 55 -0.99 -13.34 2.90
C PRO A 55 0.37 -12.72 2.56
N LYS A 56 0.36 -11.79 1.62
CA LYS A 56 1.52 -10.97 1.23
C LYS A 56 1.27 -9.54 1.70
N ARG A 57 2.25 -8.97 2.38
CA ARG A 57 2.15 -7.63 2.97
C ARG A 57 3.25 -6.74 2.43
N VAL A 58 2.90 -5.50 2.15
CA VAL A 58 3.84 -4.44 1.79
C VAL A 58 3.56 -3.21 2.64
N VAL A 59 4.61 -2.50 3.02
CA VAL A 59 4.51 -1.23 3.76
C VAL A 59 4.90 -0.11 2.82
N CYS A 60 3.95 0.77 2.51
CA CYS A 60 4.17 1.94 1.69
C CYS A 60 4.22 3.18 2.59
N ARG A 61 5.23 4.03 2.40
CA ARG A 61 5.36 5.29 3.15
C ARG A 61 4.94 6.43 2.25
N PHE A 62 4.04 7.28 2.74
CA PHE A 62 3.55 8.45 2.03
C PHE A 62 3.75 9.69 2.87
N THR A 63 4.13 10.78 2.23
CA THR A 63 4.06 12.10 2.87
C THR A 63 2.65 12.69 2.77
N ASP A 64 2.30 13.64 3.64
CA ASP A 64 1.00 14.35 3.55
C ASP A 64 0.71 14.91 2.14
N GLN A 65 1.74 15.43 1.48
CA GLN A 65 1.65 15.95 0.11
C GLN A 65 1.28 14.87 -0.91
N GLU A 66 1.76 13.64 -0.73
CA GLU A 66 1.40 12.50 -1.59
C GLU A 66 0.01 11.99 -1.28
N LEU A 67 -0.38 11.96 0.00
CA LEU A 67 -1.74 11.60 0.42
C LEU A 67 -2.79 12.54 -0.20
N GLN A 68 -2.46 13.82 -0.37
CA GLN A 68 -3.32 14.76 -1.11
C GLN A 68 -3.41 14.42 -2.61
N ALA A 69 -2.39 13.79 -3.19
CA ALA A 69 -2.37 13.29 -4.56
C ALA A 69 -2.91 11.84 -4.65
N GLN A 70 -4.11 11.60 -4.11
CA GLN A 70 -4.78 10.30 -4.00
C GLN A 70 -4.54 9.28 -5.14
N PRO A 71 -4.72 9.60 -6.44
CA PRO A 71 -4.51 8.63 -7.51
C PRO A 71 -3.08 8.08 -7.58
N ARG A 72 -2.08 8.87 -7.20
CA ARG A 72 -0.68 8.43 -7.14
C ARG A 72 -0.44 7.45 -6.00
N VAL A 73 -1.13 7.61 -4.89
CA VAL A 73 -1.00 6.70 -3.74
C VAL A 73 -1.46 5.30 -4.12
N VAL A 74 -2.60 5.19 -4.81
CA VAL A 74 -3.13 3.90 -5.26
C VAL A 74 -2.18 3.23 -6.26
N ASP A 75 -1.64 3.99 -7.22
CA ASP A 75 -0.65 3.48 -8.19
C ASP A 75 0.62 2.98 -7.51
N THR A 76 1.18 3.77 -6.57
CA THR A 76 2.35 3.39 -5.79
C THR A 76 2.09 2.12 -4.96
N VAL A 77 0.93 2.03 -4.31
CA VAL A 77 0.55 0.83 -3.54
C VAL A 77 0.46 -0.40 -4.44
N ALA A 78 -0.21 -0.29 -5.59
CA ALA A 78 -0.35 -1.40 -6.53
C ALA A 78 1.00 -1.84 -7.10
N SER A 79 1.86 -0.87 -7.46
CA SER A 79 3.21 -1.13 -7.94
C SER A 79 4.10 -1.79 -6.88
N ALA A 80 4.03 -1.32 -5.62
CA ALA A 80 4.79 -1.89 -4.52
C ALA A 80 4.33 -3.32 -4.20
N MET A 81 3.02 -3.58 -4.21
CA MET A 81 2.49 -4.94 -4.03
C MET A 81 2.96 -5.85 -5.16
N ARG A 82 2.92 -5.38 -6.41
CA ARG A 82 3.39 -6.16 -7.56
C ARG A 82 4.88 -6.51 -7.42
N ALA A 83 5.70 -5.58 -6.96
CA ALA A 83 7.12 -5.83 -6.70
C ALA A 83 7.29 -6.89 -5.60
N ALA A 84 6.56 -6.78 -4.49
CA ALA A 84 6.61 -7.77 -3.41
C ALA A 84 6.20 -9.18 -3.87
N LEU A 85 5.17 -9.28 -4.73
CA LEU A 85 4.76 -10.56 -5.34
C LEU A 85 5.83 -11.13 -6.28
N LEU A 86 6.56 -10.26 -7.00
CA LEU A 86 7.65 -10.67 -7.88
C LEU A 86 8.86 -11.16 -7.07
N GLU A 87 9.24 -10.45 -6.00
CA GLU A 87 10.35 -10.84 -5.13
C GLU A 87 10.08 -12.18 -4.45
N ASP A 88 8.83 -12.41 -4.00
CA ASP A 88 8.42 -13.67 -3.40
C ASP A 88 8.58 -14.87 -4.35
N LYS A 89 8.24 -14.69 -5.63
CA LYS A 89 8.43 -15.73 -6.65
C LYS A 89 9.89 -16.14 -6.85
N HIS A 90 10.83 -15.22 -6.64
CA HIS A 90 12.26 -15.50 -6.77
C HIS A 90 12.88 -16.12 -5.51
N ALA A 91 12.13 -16.21 -4.42
CA ALA A 91 12.57 -16.79 -3.16
C ALA A 91 12.24 -18.31 -3.03
N ASP A 92 11.51 -18.88 -4.01
CA ASP A 92 11.12 -20.31 -4.07
C ASP A 92 12.02 -21.13 -5.01
#